data_AF-A0A950QBJ8-F1
#
_entry.id   AF-A0A950QBJ8-F1
#
_cell.length_a   1.000
_cell.length_b   1.000
_cell.length_c   1.000
_cell.angle_alpha   90.00
_cell.angle_beta   90.00
_cell.angle_gamma   90.00
#
_symmetry.space_group_name_H-M   'P 1'
#
loop_
_entity.id
_entity.type
_entity.pdbx_description
1 polymer ?
#
loop_
_entity_poly.entity_id
_entity_poly.type
_entity_poly.pdbx_seq_one_letter_code
_entity_poly.pdbx_strand_id
1 'polypeptide(L)' 'MIAGPDLISRGVFYLPEADGVLDELRAELRSAIEGISVDAMRDVNSVKEHIRSALAGAVHSRTKRRPVVIPVVMEV' A
#
# COMPACT_ATOMS: atom_id res chain seq x y z
N MET A 1 15.17 -12.67 4.23
CA MET A 1 14.08 -11.80 3.75
C MET A 1 14.56 -11.13 2.46
N ILE A 2 14.02 -11.50 1.30
CA ILE A 2 14.43 -10.96 -0.01
C ILE A 2 13.57 -9.73 -0.33
N ALA A 3 13.77 -8.67 0.48
CA ALA A 3 13.04 -7.39 0.50
C ALA A 3 11.57 -7.46 1.01
N GLY A 4 11.22 -6.55 1.93
CA GLY A 4 9.84 -6.32 2.36
C GLY A 4 9.09 -5.45 1.34
N PRO A 5 7.79 -5.18 1.55
CA PRO A 5 7.01 -4.33 0.66
C PRO A 5 7.60 -2.92 0.62
N ASP A 6 7.89 -2.43 -0.58
CA ASP A 6 8.42 -1.09 -0.80
C ASP A 6 7.30 -0.14 -1.27
N LEU A 7 7.33 1.11 -0.79
CA LEU A 7 6.30 2.11 -1.08
C LEU A 7 6.95 3.38 -1.62
N ILE A 8 6.67 3.66 -2.89
CA ILE A 8 7.14 4.83 -3.60
C ILE A 8 5.94 5.74 -3.90
N SER A 9 6.02 7.01 -3.49
CA SER A 9 5.01 8.02 -3.81
C SER A 9 5.54 9.00 -4.86
N ARG A 10 4.69 9.37 -5.83
CA ARG A 10 4.95 10.48 -6.75
C ARG A 10 3.75 11.43 -6.77
N GLY A 11 3.97 12.71 -6.52
CA GLY A 11 2.93 13.75 -6.66
C GLY A 11 1.97 13.90 -5.47
N VAL A 12 1.95 12.94 -4.54
CA VAL A 12 0.98 12.94 -3.42
C VAL A 12 1.55 13.57 -2.15
N PHE A 13 2.85 13.39 -1.88
CA PHE A 13 3.54 13.87 -0.67
C PHE A 13 4.76 14.69 -1.12
N TYR A 14 4.68 16.02 -1.02
CA TYR A 14 5.72 16.94 -1.50
C TYR A 14 6.10 18.02 -0.49
N LEU A 15 5.52 17.98 0.71
CA LEU A 15 5.65 19.03 1.71
C LEU A 15 6.21 18.47 3.03
N PRO A 16 6.91 19.28 3.85
CA PRO A 16 7.41 18.88 5.17
C PRO A 16 6.32 18.30 6.10
N GLU A 17 5.05 18.69 5.92
CA GLU A 17 3.91 18.13 6.66
C GLU A 17 3.55 16.69 6.26
N ALA A 18 4.20 16.12 5.25
CA ALA A 18 4.05 14.72 4.87
C ALA A 18 5.01 13.78 5.62
N ASP A 19 5.91 14.32 6.45
CA ASP A 19 6.73 13.51 7.35
C ASP A 19 5.82 12.70 8.28
N GLY A 20 5.97 11.37 8.23
CA GLY A 20 5.15 10.40 8.97
C GLY A 20 3.99 9.80 8.17
N VAL A 21 3.40 10.51 7.20
CA VAL A 21 2.27 9.95 6.42
C VAL A 21 2.72 8.74 5.61
N LEU A 22 3.92 8.80 5.02
CA LEU A 22 4.47 7.68 4.27
C LEU A 22 4.76 6.46 5.16
N ASP A 23 5.19 6.69 6.41
CA ASP A 23 5.47 5.61 7.37
C ASP A 23 4.18 4.96 7.87
N GLU A 24 3.14 5.74 8.09
CA GLU A 24 1.80 5.22 8.38
C GLU A 24 1.25 4.40 7.20
N LEU A 25 1.44 4.85 5.96
CA LEU A 25 1.02 4.06 4.79
C LEU A 25 1.84 2.77 4.65
N ARG A 26 3.11 2.76 5.05
CA ARG A 26 3.92 1.53 5.12
C ARG A 26 3.40 0.59 6.20
N ALA A 27 3.00 1.11 7.35
CA ALA A 27 2.38 0.31 8.41
C ALA A 27 1.04 -0.27 7.95
N GLU A 28 0.22 0.53 7.28
CA GLU A 28 -1.05 0.09 6.68
C GLU A 28 -0.81 -0.99 5.62
N LEU A 29 0.18 -0.82 4.74
CA LEU A 29 0.54 -1.83 3.73
C LEU A 29 0.92 -3.16 4.39
N ARG A 30 1.71 -3.11 5.46
CA ARG A 30 2.10 -4.31 6.21
C ARG A 30 0.87 -4.99 6.82
N SER A 31 0.02 -4.23 7.51
CA SER A 31 -1.21 -4.75 8.11
C SER A 31 -2.16 -5.32 7.06
N ALA A 32 -2.26 -4.68 5.89
CA ALA A 32 -3.09 -5.15 4.80
C ALA A 32 -2.59 -6.49 4.26
N ILE A 33 -1.27 -6.66 4.10
CA ILE A 33 -0.66 -7.93 3.67
C ILE A 33 -0.83 -9.03 4.73
N GLU A 34 -0.62 -8.71 6.00
CA GLU A 34 -0.81 -9.64 7.12
C GLU A 34 -2.27 -10.09 7.28
N GLY A 35 -3.23 -9.25 6.88
CA GLY A 35 -4.66 -9.55 6.88
C GLY A 35 -5.13 -10.40 5.69
N ILE A 36 -4.30 -10.67 4.68
CA ILE A 36 -4.67 -11.50 3.54
C ILE A 36 -4.71 -12.96 3.97
N SER A 37 -5.84 -13.63 3.72
CA SER A 37 -5.96 -15.06 4.00
C SER A 37 -4.99 -15.88 3.14
N VAL A 38 -4.58 -17.04 3.65
CA VAL A 38 -3.71 -17.97 2.90
C VAL A 38 -4.29 -18.33 1.53
N ASP A 39 -5.62 -18.43 1.43
CA ASP A 39 -6.31 -18.71 0.17
C ASP A 39 -6.22 -17.52 -0.80
N ALA A 40 -6.40 -16.29 -0.31
CA ALA A 40 -6.27 -15.09 -1.13
C ALA A 40 -4.83 -14.83 -1.57
N MET A 41 -3.83 -15.26 -0.78
CA MET A 41 -2.42 -15.19 -1.18
C MET A 41 -2.08 -16.07 -2.40
N ARG A 42 -2.90 -17.09 -2.71
CA ARG A 42 -2.71 -17.95 -3.89
C ARG A 42 -3.11 -17.25 -5.19
N ASP A 43 -3.87 -16.16 -5.11
CA ASP A 43 -4.24 -15.35 -6.27
C ASP A 43 -3.57 -13.96 -6.19
N VAL A 44 -2.56 -13.78 -7.02
CA VAL A 44 -1.80 -12.52 -7.12
C VAL A 44 -2.72 -11.33 -7.47
N ASN A 45 -3.81 -11.54 -8.21
CA ASN A 45 -4.75 -10.46 -8.52
C ASN A 45 -5.53 -10.03 -7.28
N SER A 46 -6.01 -10.99 -6.49
CA SER A 46 -6.65 -10.72 -5.20
C SER A 46 -5.72 -9.97 -4.24
N VAL A 47 -4.43 -10.36 -4.17
CA VAL A 47 -3.42 -9.65 -3.38
C VAL A 47 -3.26 -8.20 -3.84
N LYS A 48 -3.12 -7.99 -5.15
CA LYS A 48 -2.98 -6.64 -5.75
C LYS A 48 -4.19 -5.76 -5.47
N GLU A 49 -5.41 -6.28 -5.63
CA GLU A 49 -6.64 -5.53 -5.36
C GLU A 49 -6.78 -5.18 -3.87
N HIS A 50 -6.42 -6.11 -2.97
CA HIS A 50 -6.44 -5.85 -1.53
C HIS A 50 -5.48 -4.70 -1.15
N ILE A 51 -4.23 -4.76 -1.63
CA ILE A 51 -3.22 -3.71 -1.42
C ILE A 51 -3.70 -2.36 -1.98
N ARG A 52 -4.23 -2.37 -3.21
CA ARG A 52 -4.73 -1.17 -3.88
C ARG A 52 -5.84 -0.51 -3.06
N SER A 53 -6.82 -1.28 -2.64
CA SER A 53 -7.99 -0.79 -1.90
C SER A 53 -7.59 -0.20 -0.55
N ALA A 54 -6.76 -0.93 0.22
CA ALA A 54 -6.28 -0.49 1.53
C ALA A 54 -5.52 0.84 1.44
N LEU A 55 -4.52 0.93 0.55
CA LEU A 55 -3.72 2.14 0.39
C LEU A 55 -4.54 3.31 -0.18
N ALA A 56 -5.41 3.07 -1.15
CA ALA A 56 -6.28 4.11 -1.68
C ALA A 56 -7.22 4.67 -0.60
N GLY A 57 -7.79 3.81 0.24
CA GLY A 57 -8.62 4.19 1.38
C GLY A 57 -7.85 5.00 2.42
N ALA A 58 -6.65 4.56 2.80
CA ALA A 58 -5.81 5.23 3.77
C ALA A 58 -5.34 6.62 3.30
N VAL A 59 -4.97 6.77 2.02
CA VAL A 59 -4.63 8.09 1.46
C VAL A 59 -5.89 8.97 1.38
N HIS A 60 -7.03 8.41 0.98
CA HIS A 60 -8.27 9.17 0.87
C HIS A 60 -8.76 9.69 2.21
N SER A 61 -8.73 8.86 3.26
CA SER A 61 -9.19 9.26 4.60
C SER A 61 -8.41 10.46 5.13
N ARG A 62 -7.09 10.48 4.90
CA ARG A 62 -6.13 11.50 5.37
C ARG A 62 -6.10 12.76 4.50
N THR A 63 -6.00 12.60 3.19
CA THR A 63 -5.75 13.72 2.26
C THR A 63 -6.98 14.20 1.51
N LYS A 64 -8.10 13.44 1.59
CA LYS A 64 -9.31 13.62 0.76
C LYS A 64 -9.07 13.52 -0.75
N ARG A 65 -7.89 13.07 -1.18
CA ARG A 65 -7.56 12.82 -2.60
C ARG A 65 -7.86 11.38 -2.98
N ARG A 66 -7.86 11.09 -4.28
CA ARG A 66 -7.96 9.73 -4.83
C ARG A 66 -6.66 9.40 -5.57
N PRO A 67 -5.67 8.79 -4.91
CA PRO A 67 -4.40 8.48 -5.56
C PRO A 67 -4.57 7.35 -6.58
N VAL A 68 -3.69 7.31 -7.57
CA VAL A 68 -3.47 6.11 -8.37
C VAL A 68 -2.50 5.22 -7.59
N VAL A 69 -2.93 4.00 -7.25
CA VAL A 69 -2.09 2.99 -6.58
C VAL A 69 -1.82 1.87 -7.58
N ILE A 70 -0.53 1.57 -7.80
CA ILE A 70 -0.08 0.56 -8.76
C ILE A 70 0.72 -0.52 -8.00
N PRO A 71 0.08 -1.60 -7.55
CA PRO A 71 0.77 -2.68 -6.84
C PRO A 71 1.56 -3.55 -7.82
N VAL A 72 2.81 -3.85 -7.47
CA VAL A 72 3.69 -4.78 -8.20
C VAL A 72 4.07 -5.90 -7.25
N VAL A 73 3.85 -7.14 -7.69
CA VAL A 73 4.22 -8.35 -6.95
C VAL A 73 5.24 -9.09 -7.81
N MET A 74 6.40 -9.38 -7.25
CA MET A 74 7.47 -10.13 -7.89
C MET A 74 7.59 -11.49 -7.20
N GLU A 75 7.56 -12.56 -7.98
CA GLU A 75 7.95 -13.89 -7.51
C GLU A 75 9.48 -14.00 -7.59
N VAL A 76 10.12 -14.40 -6.49
CA VAL A 76 11.57 -14.57 -6.35
C VAL A 76 11.92 -15.96 -5.86
#